data_AF-A0A1Y2S779-F1
#
_entry.id   AF-A0A1Y2S779-F1
#
_cell.length_a   1.000
_cell.length_b   1.000
_cell.length_c   1.000
_cell.angle_alpha   90.00
_cell.angle_beta   90.00
_cell.angle_gamma   90.00
#
_symmetry.space_group_name_H-M   'P 1'
#
loop_
_entity.id
_entity.type
_entity.pdbx_description
1 polymer ?
#
loop_
_entity_poly.entity_id
_entity_poly.type
_entity_poly.pdbx_seq_one_letter_code
_entity_poly.pdbx_strand_id
1 'polypeptide(L)' 'MQDAVNLNIATDAEKSALTVWRKYRVLLSRVDCSTAPDIAWPAQPK' A
#
# COMPACT_ATOMS: atom_id res chain seq x y z
N MET A 1 -13.40 4.91 9.11
CA MET A 1 -13.12 4.23 7.81
C MET A 1 -12.14 3.07 7.97
N GLN A 2 -11.93 2.53 9.18
CA GLN A 2 -11.16 1.29 9.40
C GLN A 2 -12.11 0.10 9.66
N ASP A 3 -13.40 0.40 9.80
CA ASP A 3 -14.40 -0.45 10.43
C ASP A 3 -14.83 -1.61 9.51
N ALA A 4 -14.95 -1.36 8.21
CA ALA A 4 -15.34 -2.39 7.23
C ALA A 4 -14.29 -3.50 7.05
N VAL A 5 -13.00 -3.16 7.20
CA VAL A 5 -11.88 -4.11 7.08
C VAL A 5 -11.83 -5.05 8.29
N ASN A 6 -12.17 -4.57 9.49
CA ASN A 6 -12.25 -5.41 10.70
C ASN A 6 -13.50 -6.30 10.71
N LEU A 7 -14.58 -5.91 10.02
CA LEU A 7 -15.87 -6.59 10.05
C LEU A 7 -15.96 -7.84 9.16
N ASN A 8 -14.89 -8.27 8.49
CA ASN A 8 -14.91 -9.42 7.57
C ASN A 8 -15.91 -9.26 6.40
N ILE A 9 -16.39 -8.03 6.14
CA ILE A 9 -17.21 -7.66 4.97
C ILE A 9 -16.32 -7.29 3.78
N ALA A 10 -14.99 -7.24 3.98
CA ALA A 10 -14.02 -6.93 2.94
C ALA A 10 -14.24 -7.82 1.72
N THR A 11 -14.82 -7.22 0.69
CA THR A 11 -15.08 -7.86 -0.59
C THR A 11 -13.77 -8.33 -1.20
N ASP A 12 -13.80 -9.30 -2.12
CA ASP A 12 -12.58 -9.81 -2.76
C ASP A 12 -11.75 -8.68 -3.41
N ALA A 13 -12.43 -7.64 -3.91
CA ALA A 13 -11.83 -6.40 -4.37
C ALA A 13 -11.03 -5.66 -3.28
N GLU A 14 -11.56 -5.56 -2.06
CA GLU A 14 -10.84 -4.96 -0.92
C GLU A 14 -9.67 -5.82 -0.45
N LYS A 15 -9.79 -7.16 -0.47
CA LYS A 15 -8.66 -8.05 -0.14
C LYS A 15 -7.53 -7.94 -1.17
N SER A 16 -7.89 -7.82 -2.44
CA SER A 16 -6.94 -7.56 -3.53
C SER A 16 -6.27 -6.20 -3.34
N ALA A 17 -7.05 -5.14 -3.09
CA ALA A 17 -6.53 -3.81 -2.79
C ALA A 17 -5.59 -3.84 -1.57
N LEU A 18 -5.97 -4.47 -0.47
CA LEU A 18 -5.13 -4.64 0.73
C LEU A 18 -3.80 -5.34 0.43
N THR A 19 -3.81 -6.32 -0.47
CA THR A 19 -2.60 -7.04 -0.88
C THR A 19 -1.69 -6.15 -1.71
N VAL A 20 -2.24 -5.37 -2.64
CA VAL A 20 -1.49 -4.40 -3.44
C VAL A 20 -0.93 -3.30 -2.53
N TRP A 21 -1.74 -2.78 -1.60
CA TRP A 21 -1.30 -1.80 -0.60
C TRP A 21 -0.21 -2.34 0.33
N ARG A 22 -0.27 -3.61 0.74
CA ARG A 22 0.82 -4.25 1.50
C ARG A 22 2.11 -4.31 0.69
N LYS A 23 2.06 -4.74 -0.58
CA LYS A 23 3.22 -4.76 -1.47
C LYS A 23 3.81 -3.35 -1.66
N TYR A 24 2.94 -2.37 -1.89
CA TYR A 24 3.32 -0.97 -2.02
C TYR A 24 4.03 -0.47 -0.76
N ARG A 25 3.49 -0.74 0.43
CA ARG A 25 4.13 -0.36 1.70
C ARG A 25 5.50 -0.99 1.91
N VAL A 26 5.68 -2.25 1.49
CA VAL A 26 6.99 -2.93 1.58
C VAL A 26 7.98 -2.31 0.61
N LEU A 27 7.56 -2.00 -0.63
CA LEU A 27 8.41 -1.26 -1.58
C LEU A 27 8.79 0.11 -1.00
N LEU A 28 7.82 0.83 -0.44
CA LEU A 28 8.03 2.14 0.17
C LEU A 28 9.01 2.08 1.35
N SER A 29 8.94 1.04 2.19
CA SER A 29 9.91 0.87 3.29
C SER A 29 11.34 0.62 2.83
N ARG A 30 11.50 0.17 1.58
CA ARG A 30 12.79 -0.09 0.95
C ARG A 30 13.24 1.08 0.06
N VAL A 31 12.40 2.11 -0.10
CA VAL A 31 12.82 3.33 -0.76
C VAL A 31 13.82 4.02 0.16
N ASP A 32 15.06 4.12 -0.32
CA ASP A 32 16.13 4.80 0.39
C ASP A 32 15.91 6.31 0.34
N CYS A 33 15.33 6.83 1.43
CA CYS A 33 15.08 8.27 1.66
C CYS A 33 16.36 9.12 1.64
N SER A 34 17.53 8.49 1.65
CA SER A 34 18.85 9.12 1.57
C SER A 34 19.19 9.64 0.16
N THR A 35 18.50 9.15 -0.88
CA THR A 35 18.72 9.55 -2.29
C THR A 35 17.92 10.79 -2.70
N ALA A 36 17.27 11.46 -1.74
CA ALA A 36 16.57 12.71 -1.99
C ALA A 36 17.54 13.76 -2.57
N PRO A 37 17.15 14.52 -3.62
CA PRO A 37 15.78 14.70 -4.15
C PRO A 37 15.36 13.75 -5.28
N ASP A 38 16.23 12.87 -5.79
CA ASP A 38 15.98 12.00 -6.97
C ASP A 38 15.32 10.66 -6.57
N ILE A 39 14.47 10.67 -5.54
CA ILE A 39 13.79 9.46 -5.08
C ILE A 39 12.67 9.07 -6.03
N ALA A 40 12.80 7.87 -6.59
CA ALA A 40 11.73 7.21 -7.33
C ALA A 40 10.68 6.62 -6.37
N TRP A 41 9.69 7.43 -6.01
CA TRP A 41 8.54 6.95 -5.26
C TRP A 41 7.71 5.98 -6.12
N PRO A 42 7.35 4.79 -5.61
CA PRO A 42 6.46 3.90 -6.34
C PRO A 42 5.09 4.56 -6.54
N ALA A 43 4.36 4.19 -7.59
CA ALA A 43 3.02 4.70 -7.85
C ALA A 43 2.01 4.12 -6.85
N GLN A 44 1.15 4.97 -6.27
CA GLN A 44 0.11 4.53 -5.36
C GLN A 44 -0.89 3.63 -6.09
N PRO A 45 -1.22 2.45 -5.53
CA PRO A 45 -2.23 1.59 -6.11
C PRO A 45 -3.62 2.21 -5.97
N LYS A 46 -4.46 2.00 -6.98
CA LYS A 46 -5.81 2.56 -7.12
C LYS A 46 -6.87 1.67 -6.49
#